data_AF-A0A1Z3FTH6-F1
#
_entry.id   AF-A0A1Z3FTH6-F1
#
_cell.length_a   1.000
_cell.length_b   1.000
_cell.length_c   1.000
_cell.angle_alpha   90.00
_cell.angle_beta   90.00
_cell.angle_gamma   90.00
#
_symmetry.space_group_name_H-M   'P 1'
#
loop_
_entity.id
_entity.type
_entity.pdbx_description
1 polymer ?
#
loop_
_entity_poly.entity_id
_entity_poly.type
_entity_poly.pdbx_seq_one_letter_code
_entity_poly.pdbx_strand_id
1 'polypeptide(L)'
;RSRKILFVVTERLLKDPWCTRFKAHQALHQVIEASRDSVVLVFLQDVHDYRLSRSLFLRRGMLRPCCILDWPIHKERVPAFHQKLLIALGMTNRMQE
;
A
#
# COMPACT_ATOMS: atom_id res chain seq x y z
N ARG A 1 -8.52 -5.14 15.90
CA ARG A 1 -9.00 -4.80 14.53
C ARG A 1 -8.09 -3.70 13.99
N SER A 2 -7.45 -3.88 12.85
CA SER A 2 -6.50 -2.89 12.30
C SER A 2 -7.23 -1.68 11.72
N ARG A 3 -6.69 -0.46 11.91
CA ARG A 3 -7.27 0.78 11.36
C ARG A 3 -6.89 1.02 9.89
N LYS A 4 -5.69 0.57 9.51
CA LYS A 4 -5.14 0.62 8.15
C LYS A 4 -4.51 -0.73 7.82
N ILE A 5 -4.45 -1.05 6.53
CA ILE A 5 -3.75 -2.22 6.00
C ILE A 5 -2.62 -1.74 5.11
N LEU A 6 -1.41 -2.26 5.33
CA LEU A 6 -0.22 -1.91 4.57
C LEU A 6 0.21 -3.11 3.72
N PHE A 7 0.33 -2.91 2.41
CA PHE A 7 0.88 -3.90 1.49
C PHE A 7 2.28 -3.50 1.06
N VAL A 8 3.23 -4.38 1.34
CA VAL A 8 4.59 -4.26 0.84
C VAL A 8 4.67 -5.01 -0.50
N VAL A 9 4.48 -4.28 -1.59
CA VAL A 9 4.46 -4.81 -2.94
C VAL A 9 5.87 -5.16 -3.39
N THR A 10 6.05 -6.46 -3.67
CA THR A 10 7.26 -7.04 -4.28
C THR A 10 6.84 -8.04 -5.35
N GLU A 11 7.74 -8.39 -6.26
CA GLU A 11 7.48 -9.45 -7.24
C GLU A 11 7.19 -10.79 -6.57
N ARG A 12 7.83 -11.08 -5.44
CA ARG A 12 7.62 -12.31 -4.67
C ARG A 12 6.18 -12.37 -4.14
N LEU A 13 5.69 -11.26 -3.58
CA LEU A 13 4.30 -11.16 -3.13
C LEU A 13 3.31 -11.40 -4.27
N LEU A 14 3.58 -10.85 -5.46
CA LEU A 14 2.69 -10.97 -6.61
C LEU A 14 2.70 -12.37 -7.24
N LYS A 15 3.78 -13.13 -7.05
CA LYS A 15 3.88 -14.53 -7.49
C LYS A 15 3.34 -15.50 -6.44
N ASP A 16 2.99 -15.03 -5.24
CA ASP A 16 2.49 -15.88 -4.16
C ASP A 16 1.06 -16.39 -4.47
N PRO A 17 0.85 -17.71 -4.55
CA PRO A 17 -0.47 -18.31 -4.75
C PRO A 17 -1.51 -17.92 -3.69
N TRP A 18 -1.07 -17.58 -2.46
CA TRP A 18 -1.94 -17.13 -1.37
C TRP A 18 -2.41 -15.69 -1.54
N CYS A 19 -1.63 -14.83 -2.19
CA CYS A 19 -2.05 -13.47 -2.51
C CYS A 19 -3.11 -13.45 -3.62
N THR A 20 -2.97 -14.34 -4.60
CA THR A 20 -3.94 -14.51 -5.69
C THR A 20 -5.21 -15.25 -5.25
N ARG A 21 -5.13 -16.11 -4.23
CA ARG A 21 -6.29 -16.84 -3.71
C ARG A 21 -7.08 -16.04 -2.66
N PHE A 22 -8.18 -15.45 -3.13
CA PHE A 22 -9.45 -15.18 -2.42
C PHE A 22 -9.43 -14.26 -1.18
N LYS A 23 -8.56 -14.49 -0.18
CA LYS A 23 -8.57 -13.75 1.09
C LYS A 23 -8.06 -12.33 0.97
N ALA A 24 -7.00 -12.11 0.19
CA ALA A 24 -6.50 -10.77 -0.05
C ALA A 24 -7.54 -9.97 -0.83
N HIS A 25 -8.10 -10.52 -1.91
CA HIS A 25 -9.10 -9.84 -2.73
C HIS A 25 -10.34 -9.40 -1.95
N GLN A 26 -10.99 -10.33 -1.24
CA GLN A 26 -12.25 -10.03 -0.54
C GLN A 26 -12.04 -9.04 0.62
N ALA A 27 -10.99 -9.23 1.42
CA ALA A 27 -10.69 -8.31 2.51
C ALA A 27 -10.38 -6.91 1.98
N LEU A 28 -9.72 -6.83 0.83
CA LEU A 28 -9.22 -5.58 0.29
C LEU A 28 -10.29 -4.78 -0.45
N HIS A 29 -11.19 -5.46 -1.16
CA HIS A 29 -12.37 -4.82 -1.75
C HIS A 29 -13.24 -4.19 -0.67
N GLN A 30 -13.56 -4.95 0.39
CA GLN A 30 -14.37 -4.45 1.50
C GLN A 30 -13.73 -3.25 2.21
N VAL A 31 -12.40 -3.29 2.40
CA VAL A 31 -11.69 -2.20 3.08
C VAL A 31 -11.59 -0.95 2.21
N ILE A 32 -11.40 -1.10 0.89
CA ILE A 32 -11.36 0.03 -0.04
C ILE A 32 -12.74 0.65 -0.26
N GLU A 33 -13.79 -0.17 -0.36
CA GLU A 33 -15.18 0.30 -0.42
C GLU A 33 -15.56 1.09 0.84
N ALA A 34 -15.10 0.64 2.01
CA ALA A 34 -15.30 1.38 3.25
C ALA A 34 -14.49 2.69 3.30
N SER A 35 -13.24 2.69 2.81
CA SER A 35 -12.44 3.90 2.67
C SER A 35 -11.21 3.69 1.78
N ARG A 36 -11.04 4.59 0.80
CA ARG A 36 -9.85 4.63 -0.09
C ARG A 36 -8.54 4.98 0.63
N ASP A 37 -8.61 5.42 1.89
CA ASP A 37 -7.45 5.72 2.72
C ASP A 37 -7.04 4.56 3.63
N SER A 38 -7.85 3.51 3.75
CA SER A 38 -7.59 2.42 4.69
C SER A 38 -6.55 1.42 4.20
N VAL A 39 -6.14 1.50 2.93
CA VAL A 39 -5.07 0.67 2.34
C VAL A 39 -3.91 1.56 1.91
N VAL A 40 -2.69 1.20 2.32
CA VAL A 40 -1.44 1.84 1.91
C VAL A 40 -0.61 0.84 1.12
N LEU A 41 -0.20 1.21 -0.09
CA LEU A 41 0.73 0.42 -0.92
C LEU A 41 2.13 1.00 -0.81
N VAL A 42 3.09 0.12 -0.50
CA VAL A 42 4.51 0.42 -0.50
C VAL A 42 5.18 -0.43 -1.56
N PHE A 43 5.76 0.20 -2.59
CA PHE A 43 6.48 -0.47 -3.67
C PHE A 43 7.97 -0.53 -3.35
N LEU A 44 8.49 -1.73 -3.06
CA LEU A 44 9.94 -1.91 -2.86
C LEU A 44 10.73 -2.02 -4.18
N GLN A 45 10.00 -2.11 -5.28
CA GLN A 45 10.52 -2.26 -6.63
C GLN A 45 9.49 -1.69 -7.60
N ASP A 46 9.91 -1.34 -8.81
CA ASP A 46 8.99 -0.89 -9.84
C ASP A 46 8.09 -2.06 -10.27
N VAL A 47 6.78 -1.88 -10.08
CA VAL A 47 5.75 -2.87 -10.41
C VAL A 47 4.66 -2.16 -11.19
N HIS A 48 4.42 -2.65 -12.40
CA HIS A 48 3.38 -2.09 -13.26
C HIS A 48 1.98 -2.45 -12.76
N ASP A 49 1.01 -1.56 -13.02
CA ASP A 49 -0.39 -1.74 -12.61
C ASP A 49 -1.02 -3.04 -13.12
N TYR A 50 -0.63 -3.54 -14.30
CA TYR A 50 -1.16 -4.81 -14.81
C TYR A 50 -0.80 -6.02 -13.92
N ARG A 51 0.33 -5.97 -13.20
CA ARG A 51 0.73 -7.03 -12.26
C ARG A 51 -0.08 -6.95 -10.97
N LEU A 52 -0.35 -5.73 -10.50
CA LEU A 52 -1.22 -5.49 -9.34
C LEU A 52 -2.65 -5.97 -9.61
N SER A 53 -3.18 -5.63 -10.79
CA SER A 53 -4.55 -6.00 -11.15
C SER A 53 -4.70 -7.50 -11.31
N ARG A 54 -3.70 -8.18 -11.91
CA ARG A 54 -3.74 -9.63 -12.07
C ARG A 54 -3.57 -10.41 -10.77
N SER A 55 -2.71 -9.93 -9.86
CA SER A 55 -2.29 -10.72 -8.69
C SER A 55 -3.08 -10.37 -7.43
N LEU A 56 -3.46 -9.10 -7.27
CA LEU A 56 -4.14 -8.56 -6.10
C LEU A 56 -5.51 -7.95 -6.44
N PHE A 57 -5.91 -7.94 -7.72
CA PHE A 57 -7.12 -7.26 -8.20
C PHE A 57 -7.17 -5.78 -7.79
N LEU A 58 -5.98 -5.17 -7.72
CA LEU A 58 -5.77 -3.79 -7.34
C LEU A 58 -5.33 -2.95 -8.53
N ARG A 59 -5.78 -1.70 -8.56
CA ARG A 59 -5.23 -0.66 -9.42
C ARG A 59 -4.80 0.52 -8.55
N ARG A 60 -3.72 1.21 -8.90
CA ARG A 60 -3.24 2.36 -8.13
C ARG A 60 -4.34 3.43 -8.01
N GLY A 61 -5.11 3.66 -9.09
CA GLY A 61 -6.23 4.59 -9.09
C GLY A 61 -7.39 4.29 -8.12
N MET A 62 -7.40 3.14 -7.44
CA MET A 62 -8.40 2.82 -6.40
C MET A 62 -8.09 3.49 -5.05
N LEU A 63 -6.84 3.92 -4.84
CA LEU A 63 -6.36 4.49 -3.59
C LEU A 63 -6.09 5.98 -3.74
N ARG A 64 -6.03 6.70 -2.62
CA ARG A 64 -5.53 8.09 -2.67
C ARG A 64 -4.05 8.11 -3.05
N PRO A 65 -3.59 9.13 -3.80
CA PRO A 65 -2.17 9.26 -4.17
C PRO A 65 -1.23 9.23 -2.96
N CYS A 66 -1.63 9.80 -1.82
CA CYS A 66 -0.84 9.78 -0.58
C CYS A 66 -0.68 8.38 0.03
N CYS A 67 -1.52 7.41 -0.34
CA CYS A 67 -1.47 6.03 0.13
C CYS A 67 -0.65 5.13 -0.81
N ILE A 68 -0.01 5.69 -1.83
CA ILE A 68 0.87 4.99 -2.76
C ILE A 68 2.28 5.53 -2.55
N LEU A 69 3.18 4.68 -2.08
CA LEU A 69 4.52 5.06 -1.69
C LEU A 69 5.56 4.19 -2.40
N ASP A 70 6.52 4.81 -3.04
CA ASP A 70 7.67 4.12 -3.62
C ASP A 70 8.85 4.16 -2.66
N TRP A 71 9.52 3.01 -2.50
CA TRP A 71 10.73 2.92 -1.72
C TRP A 71 11.84 3.74 -2.40
N PRO A 72 12.53 4.62 -1.66
CA PRO A 72 13.55 5.46 -2.25
C PRO A 72 14.77 4.63 -2.68
N ILE A 73 15.25 4.90 -3.89
CA ILE A 73 16.50 4.33 -4.41
C ILE A 73 17.72 4.88 -3.64
N HIS A 74 17.63 6.16 -3.27
CA HIS A 74 18.69 6.90 -2.57
C HIS A 74 18.45 6.92 -1.06
N LYS A 75 19.45 6.53 -0.27
CA LYS A 75 19.33 6.38 1.19
C LYS A 75 19.00 7.70 1.89
N GLU A 76 19.43 8.83 1.33
CA GLU A 76 19.17 10.16 1.89
C GLU A 76 17.67 10.50 1.90
N ARG A 77 16.86 9.83 1.06
CA ARG A 77 15.42 10.04 0.96
C ARG A 77 14.59 9.14 1.89
N VAL A 78 15.22 8.22 2.63
CA VAL A 78 14.55 7.33 3.58
C VAL A 78 13.76 8.09 4.67
N PRO A 79 14.30 9.17 5.29
CA PRO A 79 13.52 9.96 6.25
C PRO A 79 12.25 10.56 5.64
N ALA A 80 12.32 11.06 4.40
CA ALA A 80 11.17 11.59 3.69
C ALA A 80 10.12 10.50 3.38
N PHE A 81 10.57 9.30 3.03
CA PHE A 81 9.69 8.14 2.88
C PHE A 81 8.95 7.82 4.20
N HIS A 82 9.65 7.80 5.34
CA HIS A 82 9.03 7.57 6.65
C HIS A 82 7.96 8.61 6.96
N GLN A 83 8.20 9.89 6.68
CA GLN A 83 7.20 10.94 6.88
C GLN A 83 5.96 10.72 6.01
N LYS A 84 6.13 10.41 4.72
CA LYS A 84 5.02 10.06 3.83
C LYS A 84 4.25 8.84 4.33
N LEU A 85 4.95 7.84 4.85
CA LEU A 85 4.34 6.64 5.43
C LEU A 85 3.50 6.97 6.68
N LEU A 86 4.00 7.81 7.58
CA LEU A 86 3.25 8.24 8.75
C LEU A 86 1.98 9.02 8.37
N ILE A 87 2.07 9.90 7.37
CA ILE A 87 0.92 10.61 6.79
C ILE A 87 -0.10 9.62 6.23
N ALA A 88 0.36 8.68 5.40
CA ALA A 88 -0.49 7.65 4.80
C ALA A 88 -1.19 6.78 5.87
N LEU A 89 -0.51 6.51 6.98
CA LEU A 89 -1.07 5.78 8.12
C LEU A 89 -2.02 6.62 9.00
N GLY A 90 -2.16 7.92 8.72
CA GLY A 90 -2.98 8.84 9.52
C GLY A 90 -2.39 9.12 10.90
N MET A 91 -1.07 8.98 11.04
CA MET A 91 -0.35 9.14 12.32
C MET A 91 0.13 10.57 12.55
N THR A 92 -0.13 11.50 11.63
CA THR A 92 0.34 12.91 11.71
C THR A 92 -0.49 13.81 12.61
N ASN A 93 -0.93 13.31 13.77
CA ASN A 93 -1.46 14.12 14.86
C ASN A 93 -0.72 13.84 16.18
N ARG A 94 0.60 13.60 16.13
CA ARG A 94 1.45 13.43 17.33
C ARG A 94 2.78 14.22 17.30
N MET A 95 2.86 15.31 16.53
CA MET A 95 4.00 16.23 16.56
C MET A 95 3.60 17.65 17.02
N GLN A 96 2.55 17.76 17.83
CA GLN A 96 2.26 18.96 18.63
C GLN A 96 1.80 18.50 20.02
N GLU A 97 2.77 18.13 20.85
CA GLU A 97 2.83 18.42 22.29
C GLU A 97 4.31 18.60 22.66
#